data_AF-A0A844MBN3-F1
#
_entry.id   AF-A0A844MBN3-F1
#
_cell.length_a   1.000
_cell.length_b   1.000
_cell.length_c   1.000
_cell.angle_alpha   90.00
_cell.angle_beta   90.00
_cell.angle_gamma   90.00
#
_symmetry.space_group_name_H-M   'P 1'
#
loop_
_entity.id
_entity.type
_entity.pdbx_description
1 polymer ?
#
loop_
_entity_poly.entity_id
_entity_poly.type
_entity_poly.pdbx_seq_one_letter_code
_entity_poly.pdbx_strand_id
1 'polypeptide(L)' 'MLENPKPPVAPVQPVTDDYFGIKVTDNYRYMENFKDEEVQKWVKAQAE' A
#
# COMPACT_ATOMS: atom_id res chain seq x y z
N MET A 1 21.23 2.37 -22.68
CA MET A 1 20.80 2.42 -21.28
C MET A 1 19.34 1.97 -21.27
N LEU A 2 19.05 0.75 -20.80
CA LEU A 2 17.66 0.33 -20.62
C LEU A 2 17.14 1.05 -19.39
N GLU A 3 16.05 1.79 -19.53
CA GLU A 3 15.38 2.48 -18.44
C GLU A 3 14.52 1.45 -17.71
N ASN A 4 14.87 1.08 -16.49
CA ASN A 4 14.03 0.20 -15.67
C ASN A 4 12.73 0.97 -15.35
N PRO A 5 11.55 0.41 -15.66
CA PRO A 5 10.30 1.06 -15.32
C PRO A 5 10.22 1.23 -13.80
N LYS A 6 9.81 2.42 -13.35
CA LYS A 6 9.58 2.65 -11.92
C LYS A 6 8.44 1.76 -11.46
N PRO A 7 8.55 1.13 -10.27
CA PRO A 7 7.48 0.32 -9.72
C PRO A 7 6.23 1.18 -9.49
N PRO A 8 5.02 0.58 -9.55
CA PRO A 8 3.77 1.32 -9.44
C PRO A 8 3.60 1.91 -8.04
N VAL A 9 3.06 3.13 -7.97
CA VAL A 9 2.68 3.77 -6.70
C VAL A 9 1.42 3.08 -6.16
N ALA A 10 1.43 2.73 -4.87
CA ALA A 10 0.29 2.15 -4.21
C ALA A 10 -0.89 3.14 -4.11
N PRO A 11 -2.14 2.70 -4.33
CA PRO A 11 -3.32 3.50 -4.03
C PRO A 11 -3.37 3.91 -2.56
N VAL A 12 -3.64 5.19 -2.31
CA VAL A 12 -3.86 5.73 -0.96
C VAL A 12 -5.31 5.47 -0.55
N GLN A 13 -5.51 4.74 0.54
CA GLN A 13 -6.81 4.45 1.14
C GLN A 13 -6.78 4.82 2.63
N PRO A 14 -7.11 6.07 2.98
CA PRO A 14 -6.94 6.56 4.35
C PRO A 14 -7.91 5.88 5.30
N VAL A 15 -7.37 5.17 6.29
CA VAL A 15 -8.10 4.71 7.48
C VAL A 15 -7.56 5.49 8.68
N THR A 16 -8.43 6.13 9.44
CA THR A 16 -8.02 6.91 10.64
C THR A 16 -8.60 6.29 11.89
N ASP A 17 -7.71 5.93 12.80
CA ASP A 17 -8.04 5.42 14.14
C ASP A 17 -7.80 6.52 15.18
N ASP A 18 -8.47 6.41 16.32
CA ASP A 18 -8.29 7.30 17.47
C ASP A 18 -7.71 6.52 18.65
N TYR A 19 -6.52 6.90 19.10
CA TYR A 19 -5.82 6.29 20.22
C TYR A 19 -5.66 7.31 21.34
N PHE A 20 -6.48 7.20 22.38
CA PHE A 20 -6.45 8.09 23.54
C PHE A 20 -6.58 9.59 23.15
N GLY A 21 -7.42 9.90 22.15
CA GLY A 21 -7.61 11.26 21.63
C GLY A 21 -6.60 11.68 20.55
N ILE A 22 -5.63 10.81 20.21
CA ILE A 22 -4.66 11.04 19.15
C ILE A 22 -5.15 10.36 17.87
N LYS A 23 -5.36 11.14 16.82
CA LYS A 23 -5.74 10.62 15.50
C LYS A 23 -4.52 10.11 14.75
N VAL A 24 -4.57 8.86 14.29
CA VAL A 24 -3.51 8.23 13.51
C VAL A 24 -4.12 7.73 12.20
N THR A 25 -3.62 8.25 11.07
CA THR A 25 -4.06 7.84 9.74
C THR A 25 -3.08 6.84 9.15
N ASP A 26 -3.59 5.67 8.79
CA ASP A 26 -2.92 4.64 8.04
C ASP A 26 -3.50 4.58 6.62
N ASN A 27 -2.73 5.10 5.67
CA ASN A 27 -3.12 5.17 4.26
C ASN A 27 -3.10 3.82 3.54
N TYR A 28 -2.51 2.79 4.14
CA TYR A 28 -2.24 1.52 3.48
C TYR A 28 -2.67 0.30 4.31
N ARG A 29 -3.59 0.49 5.27
CA ARG A 29 -4.14 -0.58 6.13
C ARG A 29 -4.61 -1.80 5.34
N TYR A 30 -5.15 -1.61 4.14
CA TYR A 30 -5.60 -2.70 3.27
C TYR A 30 -4.49 -3.67 2.86
N MET A 31 -3.22 -3.22 2.84
CA MET A 31 -2.08 -4.07 2.51
C MET A 31 -1.82 -5.16 3.54
N GLU A 32 -2.38 -5.06 4.74
CA GLU A 32 -2.31 -6.12 5.75
C GLU A 32 -3.08 -7.37 5.31
N ASN A 33 -4.05 -7.24 4.39
CA ASN A 33 -4.76 -8.36 3.80
C ASN A 33 -4.00 -8.96 2.61
N PHE A 34 -3.01 -9.81 2.88
CA PHE A 34 -2.23 -10.49 1.83
C PHE A 34 -3.02 -11.49 0.96
N LYS A 35 -4.30 -11.77 1.28
CA LYS A 35 -5.18 -12.57 0.41
C LYS A 35 -5.85 -11.73 -0.69
N ASP A 36 -5.79 -10.41 -0.58
CA ASP A 36 -6.31 -9.50 -1.59
C ASP A 36 -5.49 -9.58 -2.88
N GLU A 37 -6.16 -9.76 -4.01
CA GLU A 37 -5.49 -9.92 -5.31
C GLU A 37 -4.75 -8.65 -5.74
N GLU A 38 -5.26 -7.46 -5.41
CA GLU A 38 -4.62 -6.18 -5.75
C GLU A 38 -3.36 -5.96 -4.91
N VAL A 39 -3.38 -6.35 -3.63
CA VAL A 39 -2.18 -6.33 -2.77
C VAL A 39 -1.11 -7.26 -3.34
N GLN A 40 -1.48 -8.49 -3.73
CA GLN A 40 -0.54 -9.44 -4.32
C GLN A 40 0.03 -8.95 -5.66
N LYS A 41 -0.79 -8.34 -6.52
CA LYS A 41 -0.34 -7.74 -7.78
C LYS A 41 0.66 -6.61 -7.53
N TRP A 42 0.36 -5.71 -6.59
CA TRP A 42 1.23 -4.59 -6.27
C TRP A 42 2.57 -5.05 -5.71
N VAL A 43 2.59 -6.00 -4.76
CA VAL A 43 3.83 -6.55 -4.18
C VAL A 43 4.71 -7.18 -5.26
N LYS A 44 4.14 -7.94 -6.20
CA LYS A 44 4.89 -8.53 -7.32
C LYS A 44 5.52 -7.44 -8.19
N ALA A 45 4.77 -6.40 -8.52
CA ALA A 45 5.27 -5.29 -9.34
C ALA A 45 6.34 -4.42 -8.65
N GLN A 46 6.55 -4.53 -7.33
CA GLN A 46 7.68 -3.89 -6.64
C GLN A 46 8.99 -4.67 -6.78
N ALA A 47 8.93 -5.95 -7.16
CA ALA A 47 10.10 -6.83 -7.26
C ALA A 47 10.62 -6.99 -8.71
N GLU A 48 9.95 -6.36 -9.67
CA GLU A 48 10.33 -6.30 -11.09
C GLU A 48 11.15 -5.04 -11.41
#